data_AF-A0A0S2FA67-F1
#
_entry.id   AF-A0A0S2FA67-F1
#
_cell.length_a   1.000
_cell.length_b   1.000
_cell.length_c   1.000
_cell.angle_alpha   90.00
_cell.angle_beta   90.00
_cell.angle_gamma   90.00
#
_symmetry.space_group_name_H-M   'P 1'
#
loop_
_entity.id
_entity.type
_entity.pdbx_description
1 polymer ?
#
loop_
_entity_poly.entity_id
_entity_poly.type
_entity_poly.pdbx_seq_one_letter_code
_entity_poly.pdbx_strand_id
1 'polypeptide(L)'
;MKSRIAVAPLLLALLAFSGAVSAETLLIQRVQEEGKALLPARGQSMDQVKARYGEPTQRMDPRGGQKRQWPQINRWVYPAFTVYFEKSRVIDVVANKADAEEIGPKPPIL
;
A
#
# COMPACT_ATOMS: atom_id res chain seq x y z
N MET A 1 -5.44 26.87 63.80
CA MET A 1 -6.45 26.88 62.72
C MET A 1 -5.83 27.42 61.45
N LYS A 2 -5.93 26.65 60.35
CA LYS A 2 -5.84 27.05 58.93
C LYS A 2 -4.43 27.11 58.32
N SER A 3 -3.91 25.94 57.96
CA SER A 3 -2.84 25.79 56.95
C SER A 3 -3.35 26.30 55.61
N ARG A 4 -2.76 27.38 55.08
CA ARG A 4 -3.10 27.90 53.75
C ARG A 4 -2.26 27.15 52.73
N ILE A 5 -2.95 26.26 52.04
CA ILE A 5 -2.55 25.44 50.91
C ILE A 5 -1.74 26.27 49.92
N ALA A 6 -0.42 26.11 49.92
CA ALA A 6 0.47 26.55 48.84
C ALA A 6 0.73 25.36 47.89
N VAL A 7 -0.34 24.71 47.42
CA VAL A 7 -0.28 23.63 46.41
C VAL A 7 -0.20 24.20 44.98
N ALA A 8 -0.33 25.52 44.85
CA ALA A 8 -0.44 26.22 43.57
C ALA A 8 0.82 26.20 42.66
N PRO A 9 2.08 26.18 43.13
CA PRO A 9 3.21 26.20 42.19
C PRO A 9 3.62 24.80 41.70
N LEU A 10 3.21 23.73 42.40
CA LEU A 10 3.63 22.36 42.06
C LEU A 10 2.85 21.78 40.87
N LEU A 11 1.61 22.21 40.66
CA LEU A 11 0.77 21.78 39.52
C LEU A 11 1.21 22.38 38.18
N LEU A 12 1.86 23.56 38.18
CA LEU A 12 2.28 24.23 36.94
C LEU A 12 3.60 23.68 36.38
N ALA A 13 4.43 23.05 37.22
CA ALA A 13 5.68 22.42 36.79
C ALA A 13 5.47 21.08 36.05
N LEU A 14 4.32 20.41 36.24
CA LEU A 14 4.03 19.12 35.60
C LEU A 14 3.55 19.24 34.14
N LEU A 15 3.10 20.41 33.69
CA LEU A 15 2.63 20.63 32.31
C LEU A 15 3.76 20.92 31.31
N ALA A 16 4.97 21.20 31.79
CA ALA A 16 6.10 21.54 30.93
C ALA A 16 6.79 20.33 30.28
N PHE A 17 6.38 19.09 30.63
CA PHE A 17 6.98 17.86 30.12
C PHE A 17 6.10 17.15 29.07
N SER A 18 5.25 17.90 28.36
CA SER A 18 4.55 17.38 27.19
C SER A 18 5.54 17.23 26.03
N GLY A 19 6.35 16.16 26.10
CA GLY A 19 7.30 15.79 25.06
C GLY A 19 6.55 15.64 23.74
N ALA A 20 7.05 16.27 22.69
CA ALA A 20 6.58 16.05 21.34
C ALA A 20 6.76 14.55 21.01
N VAL A 21 5.67 13.81 21.08
CA VAL A 21 5.63 12.42 20.62
C VAL A 21 5.73 12.47 19.11
N SER A 22 6.94 12.30 18.58
CA SER A 22 7.16 12.08 17.15
C SER A 22 6.70 10.66 16.84
N ALA A 23 5.46 10.51 16.37
CA ALA A 23 4.95 9.24 15.88
C ALA A 23 5.75 8.84 14.62
N GLU A 24 6.31 7.64 14.64
CA GLU A 24 7.17 7.08 13.59
C GLU A 24 6.30 6.67 12.38
N THR A 25 5.92 7.62 11.53
CA THR A 25 5.11 7.37 10.32
C THR A 25 5.87 7.56 9.01
N LEU A 26 7.17 7.83 9.07
CA LEU A 26 7.97 8.16 7.88
C LEU A 26 8.46 6.93 7.11
N LEU A 27 8.75 5.81 7.78
CA LEU A 27 9.24 4.60 7.11
C LEU A 27 8.18 3.93 6.23
N ILE A 28 6.93 3.85 6.71
CA ILE A 28 5.83 3.22 5.96
C ILE A 28 5.48 4.02 4.69
N GLN A 29 5.49 5.35 4.77
CA GLN A 29 5.18 6.22 3.63
C GLN A 29 6.24 6.13 2.54
N ARG A 30 7.54 6.15 2.90
CA ARG A 30 8.63 6.04 1.93
C ARG A 30 8.62 4.70 1.18
N VAL A 31 8.44 3.58 1.89
CA VAL A 31 8.38 2.25 1.25
C VAL A 31 7.18 2.15 0.30
N GLN A 32 6.04 2.73 0.62
CA GLN A 32 4.90 2.80 -0.30
C GLN A 32 5.16 3.66 -1.54
N GLU A 33 5.83 4.80 -1.39
CA GLU A 33 6.12 5.72 -2.49
C GLU A 33 7.19 5.18 -3.44
N GLU A 34 8.28 4.61 -2.91
CA GLU A 34 9.32 3.94 -3.70
C GLU A 34 8.77 2.71 -4.41
N GLY A 35 7.92 1.92 -3.73
CA GLY A 35 7.21 0.80 -4.33
C GLY A 35 6.36 1.23 -5.53
N LYS A 36 5.55 2.29 -5.39
CA LYS A 36 4.70 2.82 -6.47
C LYS A 36 5.50 3.33 -7.67
N ALA A 37 6.68 3.93 -7.45
CA ALA A 37 7.54 4.40 -8.54
C ALA A 37 8.08 3.25 -9.42
N LEU A 38 8.15 2.03 -8.86
CA LEU A 38 8.60 0.83 -9.56
C LEU A 38 7.45 0.08 -10.25
N LEU A 39 6.17 0.37 -9.96
CA LEU A 39 5.05 -0.36 -10.54
C LEU A 39 4.65 0.18 -11.93
N PRO A 40 4.16 -0.69 -12.83
CA PRO A 40 3.54 -0.26 -14.07
C PRO A 40 2.43 0.77 -13.83
N ALA A 41 2.42 1.84 -14.62
CA ALA A 41 1.34 2.82 -14.55
C ALA A 41 0.05 2.28 -15.20
N ARG A 42 -1.11 2.66 -14.63
CA ARG A 42 -2.41 2.33 -15.21
C ARG A 42 -2.50 2.84 -16.66
N GLY A 43 -3.04 2.01 -17.54
CA GLY A 43 -3.16 2.31 -18.98
C GLY A 43 -1.94 1.99 -19.83
N GLN A 44 -0.79 1.61 -19.25
CA GLN A 44 0.33 1.06 -20.02
C GLN A 44 -0.08 -0.18 -20.81
N SER A 45 0.50 -0.38 -21.99
CA SER A 45 0.25 -1.59 -22.77
C SER A 45 1.05 -2.79 -22.24
N MET A 46 0.58 -4.00 -22.52
CA MET A 46 1.35 -5.23 -22.24
C MET A 46 2.78 -5.17 -22.79
N ASP A 47 2.96 -4.66 -24.01
CA ASP A 47 4.29 -4.52 -24.61
C ASP A 47 5.17 -3.51 -23.87
N GLN A 48 4.60 -2.38 -23.41
CA GLN A 48 5.33 -1.41 -22.60
C GLN A 48 5.74 -1.99 -21.25
N VAL A 49 4.86 -2.76 -20.61
CA VAL A 49 5.19 -3.46 -19.37
C VAL A 49 6.29 -4.48 -19.63
N LYS A 50 6.16 -5.31 -20.66
CA LYS A 50 7.18 -6.30 -21.03
C LYS A 50 8.52 -5.65 -21.36
N ALA A 51 8.53 -4.53 -22.08
CA ALA A 51 9.75 -3.81 -22.44
C ALA A 51 10.46 -3.24 -21.21
N ARG A 52 9.72 -2.76 -20.20
CA ARG A 52 10.28 -2.17 -18.99
C ARG A 52 10.66 -3.19 -17.93
N TYR A 53 9.88 -4.26 -17.77
CA TYR A 53 10.00 -5.21 -16.65
C TYR A 53 10.45 -6.61 -17.08
N GLY A 54 10.59 -6.85 -18.38
CA GLY A 54 10.90 -8.17 -18.93
C GLY A 54 9.70 -9.10 -19.01
N GLU A 55 9.98 -10.37 -19.26
CA GLU A 55 8.96 -11.41 -19.29
C GLU A 55 8.43 -11.68 -17.87
N PRO A 56 7.10 -11.88 -17.71
CA PRO A 56 6.55 -12.26 -16.43
C PRO A 56 6.99 -13.69 -16.06
N THR A 57 7.17 -13.94 -14.77
CA THR A 57 7.46 -15.27 -14.23
C THR A 57 6.32 -16.25 -14.49
N GLN A 58 5.08 -15.75 -14.46
CA GLN A 58 3.90 -16.56 -14.78
C GLN A 58 2.84 -15.72 -15.49
N ARG A 59 2.21 -16.28 -16.52
CA ARG A 59 0.98 -15.75 -17.11
C ARG A 59 -0.16 -16.64 -16.64
N MET A 60 -1.05 -16.10 -15.80
CA MET A 60 -2.20 -16.86 -15.30
C MET A 60 -3.28 -16.94 -16.36
N ASP A 61 -4.14 -17.95 -16.23
CA ASP A 61 -5.29 -18.10 -17.10
C ASP A 61 -6.17 -16.84 -17.07
N PRO A 62 -6.57 -16.33 -18.25
CA PRO A 62 -7.47 -15.19 -18.32
C PRO A 62 -8.80 -15.53 -17.66
N ARG A 63 -9.40 -14.53 -17.00
CA ARG A 63 -10.71 -14.63 -16.36
C ARG A 63 -11.68 -13.64 -17.00
N GLY A 64 -12.97 -13.92 -16.93
CA GLY A 64 -13.98 -13.14 -17.66
C GLY A 64 -14.08 -13.54 -19.14
N GLY A 65 -14.68 -12.70 -19.96
CA GLY A 65 -14.90 -12.93 -21.40
C GLY A 65 -16.16 -13.70 -21.77
N GLN A 66 -16.89 -14.29 -20.81
CA GLN A 66 -18.09 -15.09 -21.10
C GLN A 66 -19.29 -14.23 -21.53
N LYS A 67 -19.31 -12.95 -21.15
CA LYS A 67 -20.35 -11.99 -21.51
C LYS A 67 -19.70 -10.70 -21.95
N ARG A 68 -20.37 -9.94 -22.82
CA ARG A 68 -19.87 -8.63 -23.27
C ARG A 68 -19.59 -7.66 -22.11
N GLN A 69 -20.38 -7.76 -21.04
CA GLN A 69 -20.22 -6.95 -19.82
C GLN A 69 -19.11 -7.44 -18.86
N TRP A 70 -18.53 -8.63 -19.11
CA TRP A 70 -17.45 -9.21 -18.31
C TRP A 70 -16.18 -9.21 -19.16
N PRO A 71 -15.42 -8.11 -19.17
CA PRO A 71 -14.23 -8.03 -19.98
C PRO A 71 -13.23 -9.11 -19.55
N GLN A 72 -12.44 -9.59 -20.52
CA GLN A 72 -11.38 -10.54 -20.23
C GLN A 72 -10.24 -9.82 -19.49
N ILE A 73 -9.88 -10.35 -18.33
CA ILE A 73 -8.79 -9.90 -17.50
C ILE A 73 -7.63 -10.89 -17.62
N ASN A 74 -6.51 -10.42 -18.14
CA ASN A 74 -5.24 -11.15 -18.18
C ASN A 74 -4.44 -10.79 -16.93
N ARG A 75 -3.73 -11.76 -16.36
CA ARG A 75 -2.94 -11.53 -15.14
C ARG A 75 -1.52 -12.06 -15.30
N TRP A 76 -0.55 -11.18 -15.13
CA TRP A 76 0.87 -11.50 -15.22
C TRP A 76 1.52 -11.32 -13.86
N VAL A 77 2.30 -12.32 -13.44
CA VAL A 77 3.01 -12.34 -12.17
C VAL A 77 4.47 -12.04 -12.43
N TYR A 78 4.98 -11.02 -11.76
CA TYR A 78 6.40 -10.70 -11.62
C TYR A 78 6.84 -11.04 -10.19
N PRO A 79 8.16 -11.10 -9.90
CA PRO A 79 8.63 -11.45 -8.56
C PRO A 79 8.07 -10.53 -7.46
N ALA A 80 8.02 -9.22 -7.71
CA ALA A 80 7.60 -8.23 -6.71
C ALA A 80 6.10 -7.86 -6.77
N PHE A 81 5.42 -8.09 -7.89
CA PHE A 81 4.03 -7.64 -8.07
C PHE A 81 3.29 -8.47 -9.12
N THR A 82 1.97 -8.35 -9.10
CA THR A 82 1.06 -8.94 -10.08
C THR A 82 0.32 -7.83 -10.82
N VAL A 83 0.39 -7.84 -12.16
CA VAL A 83 -0.27 -6.86 -13.03
C VAL A 83 -1.54 -7.46 -13.61
N TYR A 84 -2.60 -6.67 -13.58
CA TYR A 84 -3.89 -7.00 -14.15
C TYR A 84 -4.12 -6.15 -15.39
N PHE A 85 -4.49 -6.81 -16.49
CA PHE A 85 -4.78 -6.15 -17.75
C PHE A 85 -6.20 -6.43 -18.17
N GLU A 86 -6.91 -5.39 -18.59
CA GLU A 86 -8.09 -5.55 -19.43
C GLU A 86 -7.64 -5.47 -20.89
N LYS A 87 -7.96 -6.51 -21.68
CA LYS A 87 -7.43 -6.67 -23.05
C LYS A 87 -5.90 -6.59 -23.02
N SER A 88 -5.32 -5.46 -23.44
CA SER A 88 -3.88 -5.21 -23.49
C SER A 88 -3.42 -4.03 -22.61
N ARG A 89 -4.29 -3.49 -21.74
CA ARG A 89 -4.03 -2.28 -20.95
C ARG A 89 -4.02 -2.59 -19.46
N VAL A 90 -3.04 -2.06 -18.73
CA VAL A 90 -2.98 -2.18 -17.26
C VAL A 90 -4.22 -1.52 -16.64
N ILE A 91 -4.95 -2.28 -15.83
CA ILE A 91 -6.08 -1.79 -15.04
C ILE A 91 -5.75 -1.70 -13.55
N ASP A 92 -4.88 -2.58 -13.05
CA ASP A 92 -4.48 -2.61 -11.65
C ASP A 92 -3.13 -3.31 -11.46
N VAL A 93 -2.46 -2.98 -10.37
CA VAL A 93 -1.18 -3.60 -9.97
C VAL A 93 -1.19 -3.83 -8.47
N VAL A 94 -0.93 -5.07 -8.07
CA VAL A 94 -0.93 -5.48 -6.66
C VAL A 94 0.47 -5.95 -6.30
N ALA A 95 1.07 -5.37 -5.25
CA ALA A 95 2.33 -5.86 -4.70
C ALA A 95 2.16 -7.29 -4.18
N ASN A 96 3.11 -8.16 -4.47
CA ASN A 96 3.12 -9.50 -3.90
C ASN A 96 3.48 -9.39 -2.42
N LYS A 97 2.98 -10.33 -1.61
CA LYS A 97 3.37 -10.42 -0.20
C LYS A 97 4.88 -10.70 -0.09
N ALA A 98 5.54 -10.04 0.85
CA ALA A 98 6.96 -10.26 1.14
C ALA A 98 7.19 -11.66 1.73
N ASP A 99 6.31 -12.07 2.65
CA ASP A 99 6.38 -13.35 3.37
C ASP A 99 4.99 -13.99 3.52
N ALA A 100 4.94 -15.30 3.80
CA ALA A 100 3.68 -16.04 3.92
C ALA A 100 2.81 -15.56 5.10
N GLU A 101 3.45 -15.10 6.16
CA GLU A 101 2.84 -14.60 7.39
C GLU A 101 2.39 -13.13 7.28
N GLU A 102 2.62 -12.46 6.14
CA GLU A 102 2.15 -11.08 5.95
C GLU A 102 0.61 -11.02 5.94
N ILE A 103 0.07 -10.38 6.98
CA ILE A 103 -1.34 -10.05 7.11
C ILE A 103 -1.55 -8.70 6.44
N GLY A 104 -2.18 -8.73 5.26
CA GLY A 104 -2.55 -7.51 4.53
C GLY A 104 -3.50 -6.61 5.33
N PRO A 105 -3.68 -5.35 4.90
CA PRO A 105 -4.53 -4.41 5.61
C PRO A 105 -5.95 -4.98 5.79
N LYS A 106 -6.51 -4.79 6.99
CA LYS A 106 -7.88 -5.22 7.30
C LYS A 106 -8.82 -4.63 6.24
N PRO A 107 -9.67 -5.44 5.60
CA PRO A 107 -10.59 -4.93 4.60
C PRO A 107 -11.53 -3.87 5.21
N PRO A 108 -11.93 -2.85 4.44
CA PRO A 108 -12.88 -1.85 4.91
C PRO A 108 -14.16 -2.55 5.36
N ILE A 109 -14.66 -2.12 6.52
CA ILE A 109 -15.95 -2.57 7.06
C ILE A 109 -17.01 -1.80 6.26
N LEU A 110 -17.82 -2.51 5.47
CA LEU A 110 -18.96 -1.93 4.74
C LEU A 110 -20.17 -1.77 5.66
#